data_AF-G7VSL9-F1
#
_entry.id   AF-G7VSL9-F1
#
_cell.length_a   1.000
_cell.length_b   1.000
_cell.length_c   1.000
_cell.angle_alpha   90.00
_cell.angle_beta   90.00
_cell.angle_gamma   90.00
#
_symmetry.space_group_name_H-M   'P 1'
#
loop_
_entity.id
_entity.type
_entity.pdbx_description
1 polymer ?
#
loop_
_entity_poly.entity_id
_entity_poly.type
_entity_poly.pdbx_seq_one_letter_code
_entity_poly.pdbx_strand_id
1 'polypeptide(L)'
;MSNLRTLAKIATEQKESVLERGHGGYSPSLHSLFRVHLVEMGEKYRKNDARDAILLLLYLHAYVNGTEANDYYMWAFPTVEQIREDTGIHGDRIKPLCRMLEVEGLLITKLIPWRGNVKKIYLPLYYPRSEEAVGEAIPVDGVA
;
A
#
# COMPACT_ATOMS: atom_id res chain seq x y z
N MET A 1 33.63 -7.32 23.28
CA MET A 1 32.17 -7.07 23.14
C MET A 1 31.49 -8.40 22.81
N SER A 2 30.26 -8.66 23.31
CA SER A 2 29.56 -9.91 22.97
C SER A 2 29.17 -9.94 21.49
N ASN A 3 29.15 -11.13 20.88
CA ASN A 3 28.78 -11.34 19.48
C ASN A 3 27.42 -10.67 19.14
N LEU A 4 26.44 -10.76 20.05
CA LEU A 4 25.12 -10.13 19.89
C LEU A 4 25.19 -8.58 19.79
N ARG A 5 26.09 -7.93 20.54
CA ARG A 5 26.25 -6.47 20.44
C ARG A 5 26.85 -6.06 19.11
N THR A 6 27.74 -6.87 18.54
CA THR A 6 28.30 -6.63 17.21
C THR A 6 27.22 -6.74 16.13
N LEU A 7 26.38 -7.78 16.16
CA LEU A 7 25.27 -7.96 15.23
C LEU A 7 24.24 -6.82 15.32
N ALA A 8 23.93 -6.37 16.54
CA ALA A 8 23.04 -5.23 16.74
C ALA A 8 23.62 -3.94 16.14
N LYS A 9 24.94 -3.72 16.27
CA LYS A 9 25.60 -2.55 15.68
C LYS A 9 25.46 -2.53 14.15
N ILE A 10 25.65 -3.68 13.50
CA ILE A 10 25.47 -3.82 12.04
C ILE A 10 24.04 -3.42 11.63
N ALA A 11 23.03 -3.90 12.36
CA ALA A 11 21.63 -3.58 12.07
C ALA A 11 21.33 -2.07 12.27
N THR A 12 21.93 -1.45 13.29
CA THR A 12 21.80 0.00 13.53
C THR A 12 22.42 0.80 12.39
N GLU A 13 23.63 0.47 11.94
CA GLU A 13 24.31 1.15 10.83
C GLU A 13 23.50 1.05 9.53
N GLN A 14 22.92 -0.12 9.24
CA GLN A 14 22.02 -0.29 8.09
C GLN A 14 20.74 0.54 8.22
N LYS A 15 20.13 0.56 9.41
CA LYS A 15 18.93 1.36 9.67
C LYS A 15 19.21 2.85 9.46
N GLU A 16 20.32 3.35 9.98
CA GLU A 16 20.73 4.75 9.81
C GLU A 16 20.93 5.08 8.33
N SER A 17 21.64 4.23 7.59
CA SER A 17 21.84 4.38 6.13
C SER A 17 20.51 4.38 5.34
N VAL A 18 19.54 3.56 5.75
CA VAL A 18 18.19 3.52 5.16
C VAL A 18 17.42 4.83 5.43
N LEU A 19 17.61 5.45 6.59
CA LEU A 19 16.94 6.69 6.98
C LEU A 19 17.59 7.94 6.40
N GLU A 20 18.86 7.87 6.01
CA GLU A 20 19.56 8.96 5.33
C GLU A 20 19.03 9.18 3.91
N ARG A 21 18.73 10.45 3.58
CA ARG A 21 18.25 10.89 2.27
C ARG A 21 19.35 10.76 1.22
N GLY A 22 19.59 9.54 0.72
CA GLY A 22 20.60 9.27 -0.31
C GLY A 22 20.43 7.92 -1.02
N HIS A 23 19.71 6.97 -0.41
CA HIS A 23 19.53 5.61 -0.95
C HIS A 23 18.12 5.28 -1.46
N GLY A 24 17.32 6.30 -1.82
CA GLY A 24 16.10 6.08 -2.60
C GLY A 24 14.78 6.07 -1.83
N GLY A 25 14.66 6.85 -0.75
CA GLY A 25 13.37 7.26 -0.17
C GLY A 25 12.43 6.09 0.12
N TYR A 26 12.64 5.40 1.23
CA TYR A 26 11.79 4.29 1.63
C TYR A 26 10.39 4.77 2.02
N SER A 27 9.36 4.11 1.49
CA SER A 27 8.00 4.26 2.01
C SER A 27 7.90 3.55 3.38
N PRO A 28 7.45 4.24 4.44
CA PRO A 28 7.36 3.64 5.77
C PRO A 28 6.29 2.54 5.79
N SER A 29 6.68 1.32 6.13
CA SER A 29 5.74 0.25 6.46
C SER A 29 5.49 0.23 7.96
N LEU A 30 4.25 0.53 8.37
CA LEU A 30 3.92 0.56 9.79
C LEU A 30 3.91 -0.85 10.39
N HIS A 31 4.47 -1.00 11.59
CA HIS A 31 4.42 -2.27 12.32
C HIS A 31 2.98 -2.74 12.58
N SER A 32 2.02 -1.81 12.74
CA SER A 32 0.60 -2.11 12.93
C SER A 32 0.02 -2.91 11.77
N LEU A 33 0.55 -2.75 10.55
CA LEU A 33 0.09 -3.48 9.38
C LEU A 33 0.18 -5.00 9.57
N PHE A 34 1.26 -5.47 10.17
CA PHE A 34 1.49 -6.90 10.41
C PHE A 34 1.05 -7.37 11.80
N ARG A 35 1.15 -6.49 12.81
CA ARG A 35 0.83 -6.84 14.21
C ARG A 35 -0.65 -6.74 14.53
N VAL A 36 -1.40 -5.96 13.77
CA VAL A 36 -2.82 -5.67 14.01
C VAL A 36 -3.63 -5.98 12.76
N HIS A 37 -3.45 -5.23 11.67
CA HIS A 37 -4.34 -5.32 10.51
C HIS A 37 -4.33 -6.70 9.84
N LEU A 38 -3.16 -7.31 9.63
CA LEU A 38 -3.08 -8.66 9.06
C LEU A 38 -3.80 -9.70 9.94
N VAL A 39 -3.73 -9.55 11.26
CA VAL A 39 -4.37 -10.48 12.20
C VAL A 39 -5.89 -10.33 12.12
N GLU A 40 -6.40 -9.11 12.28
CA GLU A 40 -7.83 -8.80 12.23
C GLU A 40 -8.44 -9.16 10.87
N MET A 41 -7.78 -8.79 9.77
CA MET A 41 -8.22 -9.17 8.43
C MET A 41 -8.16 -10.69 8.22
N GLY A 42 -7.19 -11.39 8.81
CA GLY A 42 -7.08 -12.84 8.75
C GLY A 42 -8.14 -13.59 9.55
N GLU A 43 -8.80 -12.93 10.50
CA GLU A 43 -9.98 -13.42 11.23
C GLU A 43 -11.27 -13.14 10.46
N LYS A 44 -11.36 -11.96 9.81
CA LYS A 44 -12.53 -11.51 9.03
C LYS A 44 -12.63 -12.16 7.64
N TYR A 45 -11.49 -12.43 7.01
CA TYR A 45 -11.37 -12.95 5.65
C TYR A 45 -10.52 -14.23 5.61
N ARG A 46 -10.35 -14.82 4.42
CA ARG A 46 -9.39 -15.92 4.26
C ARG A 46 -7.97 -15.39 4.49
N LYS A 47 -7.19 -16.08 5.34
CA LYS A 47 -5.81 -15.69 5.67
C LYS A 47 -4.93 -15.41 4.45
N ASN A 48 -5.08 -16.18 3.37
CA ASN A 48 -4.33 -15.96 2.13
C ASN A 48 -4.76 -14.66 1.42
N ASP A 49 -6.05 -14.33 1.45
CA ASP A 49 -6.53 -13.09 0.86
C ASP A 49 -6.07 -11.89 1.69
N ALA A 50 -6.14 -11.98 3.03
CA ALA A 50 -5.60 -10.94 3.92
C ALA A 50 -4.10 -10.71 3.68
N ARG A 51 -3.29 -11.78 3.64
CA ARG A 51 -1.85 -11.70 3.34
C ARG A 51 -1.59 -11.02 1.99
N ASP A 52 -2.29 -11.44 0.94
CA ASP A 52 -2.08 -10.92 -0.40
C ASP A 52 -2.58 -9.47 -0.54
N ALA A 53 -3.60 -9.07 0.22
CA ALA A 53 -4.05 -7.69 0.33
C ALA A 53 -2.97 -6.81 0.99
N ILE A 54 -2.37 -7.27 2.10
CA ILE A 54 -1.27 -6.55 2.75
C ILE A 54 -0.06 -6.42 1.82
N LEU A 55 0.31 -7.50 1.11
CA LEU A 55 1.37 -7.46 0.10
C LEU A 55 1.05 -6.43 -1.00
N LEU A 56 -0.17 -6.44 -1.52
CA LEU A 56 -0.61 -5.50 -2.55
C LEU A 56 -0.54 -4.04 -2.05
N LEU A 57 -0.95 -3.77 -0.81
CA LEU A 57 -0.88 -2.44 -0.22
C LEU A 57 0.57 -1.93 -0.15
N LEU A 58 1.50 -2.77 0.31
CA LEU A 58 2.93 -2.44 0.38
C LEU A 58 3.54 -2.22 -0.98
N TYR A 59 3.17 -3.05 -1.96
CA TYR A 59 3.56 -2.86 -3.35
C TYR A 59 3.09 -1.50 -3.87
N LEU A 60 1.83 -1.14 -3.64
CA LEU A 60 1.31 0.17 -4.07
C LEU A 60 2.05 1.33 -3.40
N HIS A 61 2.38 1.22 -2.11
CA HIS A 61 3.19 2.20 -1.37
C HIS A 61 4.59 2.42 -1.99
N ALA A 62 5.20 1.37 -2.55
CA ALA A 62 6.49 1.49 -3.24
C ALA A 62 6.39 2.17 -4.62
N TYR A 63 5.19 2.21 -5.22
CA TYR A 63 4.94 2.75 -6.56
C TYR A 63 4.22 4.11 -6.55
N VAL A 64 4.06 4.73 -5.38
CA VAL A 64 3.49 6.08 -5.30
C VAL A 64 4.41 7.09 -5.98
N ASN A 65 3.82 8.04 -6.68
CA ASN A 65 4.57 9.15 -7.24
C ASN A 65 4.99 10.11 -6.11
N GLY A 66 6.31 10.24 -5.90
CA GLY A 66 6.91 11.11 -4.89
C GLY A 66 7.07 12.57 -5.28
N THR A 67 6.55 12.99 -6.44
CA THR A 67 6.66 14.38 -6.92
C THR A 67 5.49 15.20 -6.41
N GLU A 68 5.71 16.00 -5.37
CA GLU A 68 4.70 16.88 -4.74
C GLU A 68 4.06 17.89 -5.70
N ALA A 69 4.77 18.23 -6.79
CA ALA A 69 4.35 19.26 -7.73
C ALA A 69 3.22 18.85 -8.70
N ASN A 70 2.64 17.64 -8.59
CA ASN A 70 1.53 17.23 -9.45
C ASN A 70 0.36 16.64 -8.66
N ASP A 71 -0.83 16.66 -9.28
CA ASP A 71 -2.09 16.15 -8.71
C ASP A 71 -2.06 14.64 -8.38
N TYR A 72 -1.02 13.94 -8.85
CA TYR A 72 -0.81 12.52 -8.64
C TYR A 72 0.20 12.23 -7.53
N TYR A 73 0.62 13.23 -6.76
CA TYR A 73 1.44 12.99 -5.57
C TYR A 73 0.77 11.97 -4.66
N MET A 74 1.54 10.98 -4.20
CA MET A 74 1.07 9.84 -3.38
C MET A 74 0.16 8.83 -4.09
N TRP A 75 -0.22 9.06 -5.35
CA TRP A 75 -0.95 8.07 -6.13
C TRP A 75 0.01 7.11 -6.83
N ALA A 76 -0.33 5.83 -6.77
CA ALA A 76 0.25 4.77 -7.58
C ALA A 76 -0.64 4.48 -8.78
N PHE A 77 -0.05 4.10 -9.91
CA PHE A 77 -0.78 3.78 -11.15
C PHE A 77 -0.22 2.56 -11.92
N PRO A 78 0.22 1.48 -11.24
CA PRO A 78 0.63 0.25 -11.92
C PRO A 78 -0.57 -0.36 -12.66
N THR A 79 -0.31 -1.13 -13.73
CA THR A 79 -1.35 -1.90 -14.41
C THR A 79 -1.63 -3.22 -13.70
N VAL A 80 -2.75 -3.87 -14.01
CA VAL A 80 -3.07 -5.22 -13.49
C VAL A 80 -2.00 -6.21 -13.92
N GLU A 81 -1.52 -6.10 -15.16
CA GLU A 81 -0.44 -6.92 -15.71
C GLU A 81 0.85 -6.72 -14.93
N GLN A 82 1.23 -5.48 -14.63
CA GLN A 82 2.43 -5.17 -13.86
C GLN A 82 2.33 -5.73 -12.43
N ILE A 83 1.19 -5.51 -11.75
CA ILE A 83 0.98 -6.09 -10.41
C ILE A 83 1.10 -7.61 -10.46
N ARG A 84 0.49 -8.26 -11.46
CA ARG A 84 0.54 -9.73 -11.61
C ARG A 84 1.97 -10.22 -11.81
N GLU A 85 2.71 -9.59 -12.70
CA GLU A 85 4.09 -9.96 -13.04
C GLU A 85 5.04 -9.77 -11.86
N ASP A 86 4.92 -8.64 -11.15
CA ASP A 86 5.83 -8.30 -10.05
C ASP A 86 5.52 -9.06 -8.76
N THR A 87 4.24 -9.37 -8.49
CA THR A 87 3.80 -9.95 -7.21
C THR A 87 3.41 -11.42 -7.29
N GLY A 88 3.16 -11.96 -8.49
CA GLY A 88 2.59 -13.30 -8.68
C GLY A 88 1.11 -13.42 -8.28
N ILE A 89 0.44 -12.33 -7.88
CA ILE A 89 -1.00 -12.33 -7.60
C ILE A 89 -1.75 -12.53 -8.91
N HIS A 90 -2.61 -13.54 -8.98
CA HIS A 90 -3.45 -13.78 -10.16
C HIS A 90 -4.30 -12.56 -10.50
N GLY A 91 -4.41 -12.21 -11.78
CA GLY A 91 -5.09 -10.98 -12.24
C GLY A 91 -6.50 -10.81 -11.67
N ASP A 92 -7.29 -11.89 -11.70
CA ASP A 92 -8.67 -11.90 -11.19
C ASP A 92 -8.79 -11.64 -9.68
N ARG A 93 -7.70 -11.81 -8.92
CA ARG A 93 -7.67 -11.55 -7.47
C ARG A 93 -7.34 -10.10 -7.14
N ILE A 94 -6.71 -9.34 -8.03
CA ILE A 94 -6.31 -7.96 -7.76
C ILE A 94 -7.53 -7.09 -7.43
N LYS A 95 -8.62 -7.20 -8.20
CA LYS A 95 -9.85 -6.42 -7.94
C LYS A 95 -10.48 -6.73 -6.56
N PRO A 96 -10.75 -8.00 -6.19
CA PRO A 96 -11.21 -8.37 -4.86
C PRO A 96 -10.29 -7.90 -3.72
N LEU A 97 -8.96 -8.01 -3.90
CA LEU A 97 -7.99 -7.57 -2.88
C LEU A 97 -7.99 -6.05 -2.71
N CYS A 98 -8.07 -5.27 -3.80
CA CYS A 98 -8.28 -3.83 -3.71
C CYS A 98 -9.58 -3.49 -2.98
N ARG A 99 -10.68 -4.19 -3.27
CA ARG A 99 -11.96 -3.96 -2.61
C ARG A 99 -11.88 -4.25 -1.11
N MET A 100 -11.16 -5.30 -0.72
CA MET A 100 -10.90 -5.60 0.69
C MET A 100 -10.17 -4.44 1.38
N LEU A 101 -9.09 -3.94 0.78
CA LEU A 101 -8.34 -2.80 1.33
C LEU A 101 -9.17 -1.51 1.40
N GLU A 102 -10.06 -1.28 0.43
CA GLU A 102 -11.01 -0.15 0.46
C GLU A 102 -11.99 -0.26 1.62
N VAL A 103 -12.54 -1.46 1.87
CA VAL A 103 -13.46 -1.73 2.99
C VAL A 103 -12.75 -1.55 4.34
N GLU A 104 -11.49 -1.95 4.44
CA GLU A 104 -10.66 -1.72 5.62
C GLU A 104 -10.13 -0.27 5.71
N GLY A 105 -10.53 0.62 4.79
CA GLY A 105 -10.13 2.03 4.79
C GLY A 105 -8.64 2.26 4.51
N LEU A 106 -7.91 1.27 4.01
CA LEU A 106 -6.47 1.29 3.75
C LEU A 106 -6.13 1.66 2.29
N LEU A 107 -7.11 1.70 1.40
CA LEU A 107 -6.92 2.03 -0.01
C LEU A 107 -8.07 2.88 -0.53
N ILE A 108 -7.74 3.87 -1.35
CA ILE A 108 -8.71 4.56 -2.21
C ILE A 108 -8.35 4.25 -3.66
N THR A 109 -9.34 3.91 -4.49
CA THR A 109 -9.12 3.79 -5.93
C THR A 109 -10.00 4.75 -6.72
N LYS A 110 -9.48 5.21 -7.86
CA LYS A 110 -10.22 6.07 -8.80
C LYS A 110 -10.00 5.62 -10.23
N LEU A 111 -10.98 5.89 -11.08
CA LEU A 111 -10.86 5.83 -12.53
C LEU A 111 -10.72 7.26 -13.06
N ILE A 112 -9.65 7.53 -13.81
CA ILE A 112 -9.40 8.86 -14.38
C ILE A 112 -9.30 8.77 -15.92
N PRO A 113 -9.69 9.84 -16.64
CA PRO A 113 -9.32 9.98 -18.05
C PRO A 113 -7.80 10.04 -18.19
N TRP A 114 -7.24 9.24 -19.09
CA TRP A 114 -5.81 9.14 -19.33
C TRP A 114 -5.52 8.85 -20.80
N ARG A 115 -5.04 9.88 -21.53
CA ARG A 115 -4.66 9.77 -22.95
C ARG A 115 -5.74 9.09 -23.81
N GLY A 116 -7.00 9.52 -23.67
CA GLY A 116 -8.15 8.98 -24.41
C GLY A 116 -8.67 7.63 -23.90
N ASN A 117 -8.09 7.08 -22.84
CA ASN A 117 -8.53 5.84 -22.18
C ASN A 117 -8.91 6.12 -20.71
N VAL A 118 -9.37 5.10 -20.00
CA VAL A 118 -9.55 5.15 -18.55
C VAL A 118 -8.36 4.47 -17.87
N LYS A 119 -7.80 5.13 -16.86
CA LYS A 119 -6.72 4.58 -16.02
C LYS A 119 -7.22 4.43 -14.59
N LYS A 120 -6.99 3.25 -14.01
CA LYS A 120 -7.16 3.06 -12.57
C LYS A 120 -5.92 3.55 -11.83
N ILE A 121 -6.15 4.35 -10.79
CA ILE A 121 -5.13 4.85 -9.87
C ILE A 121 -5.48 4.45 -8.44
N TYR A 122 -4.45 4.39 -7.60
CA TYR A 122 -4.49 3.80 -6.27
C TYR A 122 -3.82 4.75 -5.29
N LEU A 123 -4.51 5.13 -4.22
CA LEU A 123 -3.95 5.90 -3.12
C LEU A 123 -3.86 5.00 -1.90
N PRO A 124 -2.71 4.33 -1.68
CA PRO A 124 -2.51 3.50 -0.50
C PRO A 124 -2.38 4.40 0.73
N LEU A 125 -3.15 4.10 1.77
CA LEU A 125 -3.12 4.85 3.03
C LEU A 125 -2.26 4.11 4.05
N TYR A 126 -1.70 4.87 4.99
CA TYR A 126 -0.90 4.31 6.09
C TYR A 126 -1.78 3.86 7.26
N TYR A 127 -2.94 4.49 7.43
CA TYR A 127 -3.92 4.19 8.48
C TYR A 127 -5.31 4.05 7.87
N PRO A 128 -6.18 3.20 8.45
CA PRO A 128 -7.58 3.15 8.08
C PRO A 128 -8.23 4.54 8.18
N ARG A 129 -8.91 4.96 7.12
CA ARG A 129 -9.70 6.19 7.13
C ARG A 129 -10.88 6.04 8.11
N SER A 130 -11.08 7.02 8.99
CA SER A 130 -12.28 7.07 9.85
C SER A 130 -13.53 7.35 9.01
N GLU A 131 -14.69 6.85 9.45
CA GLU A 131 -15.98 7.11 8.78
C GLU A 131 -16.28 8.60 8.63
N GLU A 132 -15.87 9.43 9.59
CA GLU A 132 -16.00 10.90 9.56
C GLU A 132 -15.29 11.53 8.37
N ALA A 133 -14.12 10.99 7.99
CA ALA A 133 -13.40 11.51 6.84
C ALA A 133 -14.09 11.15 5.50
N VAL A 134 -14.97 10.15 5.46
CA VAL A 134 -15.64 9.64 4.22
C VAL A 134 -16.64 10.64 3.65
N GLY A 135 -17.31 11.43 4.50
CA GLY A 135 -18.39 12.35 4.09
C GLY A 135 -17.94 13.62 3.36
N GLU A 136 -16.72 14.10 3.61
CA GLU A 136 -16.33 15.47 3.18
C GLU A 136 -15.48 15.52 1.90
N ALA A 137 -14.76 14.46 1.52
CA ALA A 137 -13.70 14.62 0.52
C ALA A 137 -14.00 14.08 -0.89
N ILE A 138 -14.61 12.89 -1.08
CA ILE A 138 -14.71 12.27 -2.41
C ILE A 138 -15.84 11.22 -2.46
N PRO A 139 -16.83 11.31 -3.38
CA PRO A 139 -17.77 10.21 -3.63
C PRO A 139 -17.00 8.98 -4.15
N VAL A 140 -17.17 7.85 -3.47
CA VAL A 140 -16.62 6.57 -3.91
C VAL A 140 -17.50 6.07 -5.06
N ASP A 141 -16.94 5.98 -6.27
CA ASP A 141 -17.64 5.35 -7.38
C ASP A 141 -17.95 3.89 -7.03
N GLY A 142 -19.24 3.54 -6.93
CA GLY A 142 -19.71 2.17 -6.75
C GLY A 142 -20.26 1.80 -5.36
N VAL A 143 -20.83 2.76 -4.62
CA VAL A 143 -21.83 2.41 -3.59
C VAL A 143 -23.15 2.14 -4.30
N ALA A 144 -23.52 0.85 -4.38
CA ALA A 144 -24.91 0.45 -4.50
C ALA A 144 -25.53 0.41 -3.10
#